data_AF-A9WW42-F1
#
_entry.id   AF-A9WW42-F1
#
_cell.length_a   1.000
_cell.length_b   1.000
_cell.length_c   1.000
_cell.angle_alpha   90.00
_cell.angle_beta   90.00
_cell.angle_gamma   90.00
#
_symmetry.space_group_name_H-M   'P 1'
#
loop_
_entity.id
_entity.type
_entity.pdbx_description
1 polymer ?
#
loop_
_entity_poly.entity_id
_entity_poly.type
_entity_poly.pdbx_seq_one_letter_code
_entity_poly.pdbx_strand_id
1 'polypeptide(L)'
;MPSLDDIFRYFRGAWKMMLGRKDGLNFLDISAEDFWASFYAIAVALPPLFASWVAYAANLTAGREEAGTRFLIVTRTAVVDIGAWLVPLVIIGLLAKRIGIAKRYATYVIAINWGNALLAWLFTPITLLQLFFPGRFDVATLFAFVMFGISIVLSYRLTFVALQRPHTYAAPFFACVFIGSLFLTALLQQLLGISFDPHAY
;
A
#
# COMPACT_ATOMS: atom_id res chain seq x y z
N MET A 1 0.95 -20.06 -6.21
CA MET A 1 -0.07 -19.07 -5.84
C MET A 1 -0.68 -19.50 -4.50
N PRO A 2 -0.79 -18.61 -3.51
CA PRO A 2 -1.40 -18.95 -2.21
C PRO A 2 -2.87 -19.33 -2.38
N SER A 3 -3.35 -20.26 -1.57
CA SER A 3 -4.78 -20.62 -1.51
C SER A 3 -5.61 -19.48 -0.88
N LEU A 4 -6.94 -19.54 -1.00
CA LEU A 4 -7.81 -18.60 -0.29
C LEU A 4 -7.63 -18.69 1.22
N ASP A 5 -7.45 -19.90 1.77
CA ASP A 5 -7.20 -20.10 3.19
C ASP A 5 -5.88 -19.46 3.63
N ASP A 6 -4.84 -19.52 2.79
CA ASP A 6 -3.59 -18.81 3.04
C ASP A 6 -3.78 -17.30 3.04
N ILE A 7 -4.54 -16.75 2.07
CA ILE A 7 -4.82 -15.31 2.01
C ILE A 7 -5.54 -14.86 3.29
N PHE A 8 -6.57 -15.60 3.73
CA PHE A 8 -7.27 -15.28 4.98
C PHE A 8 -6.37 -15.41 6.22
N ARG A 9 -5.50 -16.43 6.26
CA ARG A 9 -4.49 -16.60 7.32
C ARG A 9 -3.56 -15.40 7.37
N TYR A 10 -3.02 -14.98 6.23
CA TYR A 10 -2.12 -13.83 6.12
C TYR A 10 -2.81 -12.51 6.50
N PHE A 11 -4.04 -12.28 6.02
CA PHE A 11 -4.83 -11.10 6.40
C PHE A 11 -5.13 -11.07 7.90
N ARG A 12 -5.47 -12.22 8.50
CA ARG A 12 -5.66 -12.32 9.95
C ARG A 12 -4.38 -12.00 10.73
N GLY A 13 -3.23 -12.48 10.25
CA GLY A 13 -1.92 -12.16 10.80
C GLY A 13 -1.62 -10.66 10.73
N ALA A 14 -1.70 -10.08 9.54
CA ALA A 14 -1.48 -8.65 9.29
C ALA A 14 -2.42 -7.78 10.14
N TRP A 15 -3.72 -8.10 10.19
CA TRP A 15 -4.69 -7.39 11.02
C TRP A 15 -4.33 -7.43 12.51
N LYS A 16 -3.98 -8.60 13.04
CA LYS A 16 -3.51 -8.71 14.44
C LYS A 16 -2.29 -7.84 14.71
N MET A 17 -1.32 -7.83 13.80
CA MET A 17 -0.12 -7.00 13.91
C MET A 17 -0.43 -5.50 13.81
N MET A 18 -1.34 -5.09 12.93
CA MET A 18 -1.85 -3.71 12.83
C MET A 18 -2.58 -3.26 14.11
N LEU A 19 -3.20 -4.19 14.84
CA LEU A 19 -3.75 -3.95 16.17
C LEU A 19 -2.69 -3.96 17.29
N GLY A 20 -1.40 -4.09 16.94
CA GLY A 20 -0.26 -4.12 17.87
C GLY A 20 -0.04 -5.48 18.54
N ARG A 21 -0.75 -6.53 18.13
CA ARG A 21 -0.66 -7.85 18.75
C ARG A 21 0.48 -8.68 18.16
N LYS A 22 1.44 -9.05 19.00
CA LYS A 22 2.62 -9.84 18.59
C LYS A 22 2.28 -11.26 18.13
N ASP A 23 1.17 -11.83 18.60
CA ASP A 23 0.70 -13.16 18.18
C ASP A 23 0.26 -13.22 16.71
N GLY A 24 0.12 -12.06 16.05
CA GLY A 24 -0.09 -12.01 14.60
C GLY A 24 1.07 -12.60 13.79
N LEU A 25 2.30 -12.59 14.33
CA LEU A 25 3.46 -13.20 13.68
C LEU A 25 3.32 -14.71 13.51
N ASN A 26 2.56 -15.38 14.38
CA ASN A 26 2.34 -16.83 14.30
C ASN A 26 1.52 -17.25 13.06
N PHE A 27 0.89 -16.28 12.38
CA PHE A 27 0.14 -16.50 11.15
C PHE A 27 1.01 -16.32 9.91
N LEU A 28 2.17 -15.69 10.06
CA LEU A 28 3.13 -15.54 8.98
C LEU A 28 4.00 -16.79 8.95
N ASP A 29 3.98 -17.50 7.82
CA ASP A 29 4.99 -18.53 7.60
C ASP A 29 6.28 -17.84 7.16
N ILE A 30 7.38 -18.13 7.85
CA ILE A 30 8.67 -17.46 7.67
C ILE A 30 9.63 -18.44 6.97
N SER A 31 9.20 -18.90 5.80
CA SER A 31 10.00 -19.71 4.88
C SER A 31 10.53 -18.84 3.72
N ALA A 32 11.55 -19.33 3.00
CA ALA A 32 12.02 -18.67 1.79
C ALA A 32 10.96 -18.69 0.67
N GLU A 33 10.12 -19.73 0.64
CA GLU A 33 9.02 -19.87 -0.30
C GLU A 33 7.93 -18.84 -0.03
N ASP A 34 7.57 -18.62 1.24
CA ASP A 34 6.55 -17.65 1.64
C ASP A 34 7.00 -16.21 1.50
N PHE A 35 8.30 -15.95 1.58
CA PHE A 35 8.85 -14.65 1.19
C PHE A 35 8.44 -14.30 -0.24
N TRP A 36 8.69 -15.20 -1.20
CA TRP A 36 8.31 -14.98 -2.59
C TRP A 36 6.80 -15.04 -2.80
N ALA A 37 6.10 -15.94 -2.10
CA ALA A 37 4.65 -16.04 -2.17
C ALA A 37 3.95 -14.77 -1.68
N SER A 38 4.55 -14.01 -0.76
CA SER A 38 3.99 -12.75 -0.27
C SER A 38 3.80 -11.69 -1.37
N PHE A 39 4.56 -11.74 -2.46
CA PHE A 39 4.36 -10.81 -3.58
C PHE A 39 3.06 -11.05 -4.36
N TYR A 40 2.41 -12.22 -4.20
CA TYR A 40 1.04 -12.41 -4.68
C TYR A 40 0.03 -11.48 -3.99
N ALA A 41 0.39 -10.87 -2.84
CA ALA A 41 -0.43 -9.84 -2.22
C ALA A 41 -0.72 -8.67 -3.18
N ILE A 42 0.19 -8.34 -4.11
CA ILE A 42 -0.04 -7.34 -5.15
C ILE A 42 -1.17 -7.79 -6.09
N ALA A 43 -1.15 -9.04 -6.54
CA ALA A 43 -2.23 -9.60 -7.37
C ALA A 43 -3.56 -9.65 -6.62
N VAL A 44 -3.54 -9.99 -5.33
CA VAL A 44 -4.74 -9.98 -4.45
C VAL A 44 -5.27 -8.55 -4.23
N ALA A 45 -4.39 -7.55 -4.21
CA ALA A 45 -4.74 -6.14 -4.12
C ALA A 45 -5.14 -5.51 -5.47
N LEU A 46 -4.95 -6.22 -6.59
CA LEU A 46 -5.17 -5.66 -7.92
C LEU A 46 -6.62 -5.18 -8.14
N PRO A 47 -7.68 -5.91 -7.73
CA PRO A 47 -9.05 -5.42 -7.91
C PRO A 47 -9.32 -4.07 -7.23
N PRO A 48 -9.03 -3.86 -5.92
CA PRO A 48 -9.26 -2.55 -5.30
C PRO A 48 -8.30 -1.46 -5.80
N LEU A 49 -7.05 -1.81 -6.13
CA LEU A 49 -6.12 -0.86 -6.74
C LEU A 49 -6.61 -0.39 -8.12
N PHE A 50 -7.07 -1.31 -8.96
CA PHE A 50 -7.60 -0.96 -10.27
C PHE A 50 -8.80 -0.01 -10.16
N ALA A 51 -9.72 -0.29 -9.23
CA ALA A 51 -10.83 0.61 -8.95
C ALA A 51 -10.36 1.99 -8.51
N SER A 52 -9.31 2.09 -7.69
CA SER A 52 -8.78 3.38 -7.23
C SER A 52 -8.10 4.16 -8.37
N TRP A 53 -7.39 3.49 -9.28
CA TRP A 53 -6.79 4.12 -10.46
C TRP A 53 -7.85 4.65 -11.41
N VAL A 54 -8.94 3.90 -11.63
CA VAL A 54 -10.08 4.35 -12.44
C VAL A 54 -10.76 5.56 -11.82
N ALA A 55 -10.98 5.53 -10.50
CA ALA A 55 -11.57 6.66 -9.77
C ALA A 55 -10.68 7.91 -9.88
N TYR A 56 -9.37 7.73 -9.73
CA TYR A 56 -8.38 8.80 -9.85
C TYR A 56 -8.36 9.40 -11.26
N ALA A 57 -8.36 8.57 -12.31
CA ALA A 57 -8.43 9.04 -13.70
C ALA A 57 -9.75 9.78 -14.02
N ALA A 58 -10.87 9.29 -13.48
CA ALA A 58 -12.16 9.94 -13.65
C ALA A 58 -12.20 11.34 -12.99
N ASN A 59 -11.60 11.47 -11.80
CA ASN A 59 -11.48 12.74 -11.09
C ASN A 59 -10.58 13.74 -11.84
N LEU A 60 -9.40 13.31 -12.31
CA LEU A 60 -8.47 14.19 -13.05
C LEU A 60 -9.05 14.70 -14.36
N THR A 61 -9.81 13.86 -15.06
CA THR A 61 -10.43 14.26 -16.35
C THR A 61 -11.75 15.00 -16.18
N ALA A 62 -12.21 15.25 -14.94
CA ALA A 62 -13.47 15.91 -14.62
C ALA A 62 -14.68 15.38 -15.43
N GLY A 63 -14.68 14.09 -15.79
CA GLY A 63 -15.73 13.49 -16.59
C GLY A 63 -15.64 13.70 -18.11
N ARG A 64 -14.61 14.37 -18.65
CA ARG A 64 -14.40 14.52 -20.11
C ARG A 64 -14.16 13.18 -20.82
N GLU A 65 -14.72 13.02 -22.01
CA GLU A 65 -14.78 11.76 -22.75
C GLU A 65 -13.55 11.52 -23.65
N GLU A 66 -12.38 11.32 -23.05
CA GLU A 66 -11.23 10.77 -23.78
C GLU A 66 -10.81 9.45 -23.12
N ALA A 67 -11.38 8.35 -23.60
CA ALA A 67 -11.08 7.01 -23.11
C ALA A 67 -9.57 6.70 -23.18
N GLY A 68 -8.88 7.18 -24.22
CA GLY A 68 -7.43 7.05 -24.37
C GLY A 68 -6.65 7.75 -23.24
N THR A 69 -7.02 8.98 -22.90
CA THR A 69 -6.42 9.76 -21.81
C THR A 69 -6.63 9.10 -20.45
N ARG A 70 -7.85 8.60 -20.17
CA ARG A 70 -8.12 7.87 -18.92
C ARG A 70 -7.33 6.56 -18.82
N PHE A 71 -7.26 5.79 -19.91
CA PHE A 71 -6.46 4.56 -19.95
C PHE A 71 -4.98 4.83 -19.70
N LEU A 72 -4.45 5.91 -20.27
CA LEU A 72 -3.07 6.34 -20.04
C LEU A 72 -2.83 6.71 -18.57
N ILE A 73 -3.73 7.48 -17.94
CA ILE A 73 -3.64 7.82 -16.52
C ILE A 73 -3.68 6.55 -15.67
N VAL A 74 -4.64 5.65 -15.88
CA VAL A 74 -4.74 4.37 -15.14
C VAL A 74 -3.44 3.57 -15.25
N THR A 75 -2.88 3.44 -16.45
CA THR A 75 -1.65 2.68 -16.68
C THR A 75 -0.46 3.33 -15.97
N ARG A 76 -0.34 4.66 -16.02
CA ARG A 76 0.73 5.39 -15.34
C ARG A 76 0.58 5.29 -13.82
N THR A 77 -0.63 5.44 -13.28
CA THR A 77 -0.89 5.30 -11.84
C THR A 77 -0.58 3.90 -11.35
N ALA A 78 -0.88 2.86 -12.15
CA ALA A 78 -0.46 1.50 -11.84
C ALA A 78 1.07 1.37 -11.71
N VAL A 79 1.83 1.97 -12.64
CA VAL A 79 3.31 1.98 -12.56
C VAL A 79 3.79 2.74 -11.32
N VAL A 80 3.18 3.88 -10.99
CA VAL A 80 3.49 4.64 -9.77
C VAL A 80 3.27 3.78 -8.53
N ASP A 81 2.10 3.18 -8.36
CA ASP A 81 1.74 2.44 -7.15
C ASP A 81 2.59 1.18 -6.98
N ILE A 82 2.80 0.42 -8.06
CA ILE A 82 3.66 -0.77 -8.01
C ILE A 82 5.13 -0.40 -7.76
N GLY A 83 5.61 0.69 -8.36
CA GLY A 83 6.95 1.21 -8.10
C GLY A 83 7.12 1.67 -6.65
N ALA A 84 6.17 2.44 -6.13
CA ALA A 84 6.15 2.92 -4.75
C ALA A 84 6.01 1.78 -3.72
N TRP A 85 5.40 0.66 -4.09
CA TRP A 85 5.35 -0.54 -3.26
C TRP A 85 6.69 -1.30 -3.26
N LEU A 86 7.25 -1.60 -4.43
CA LEU A 86 8.40 -2.51 -4.55
C LEU A 86 9.74 -1.86 -4.24
N VAL A 87 9.96 -0.62 -4.68
CA VAL A 87 11.27 0.05 -4.57
C VAL A 87 11.73 0.20 -3.11
N PRO A 88 10.89 0.63 -2.15
CA PRO A 88 11.31 0.70 -0.75
C PRO A 88 11.74 -0.66 -0.20
N LEU A 89 11.04 -1.75 -0.55
CA LEU A 89 11.40 -3.10 -0.10
C LEU A 89 12.77 -3.50 -0.63
N VAL A 90 13.06 -3.24 -1.92
CA VAL A 90 14.37 -3.51 -2.52
C VAL A 90 15.47 -2.72 -1.82
N ILE A 91 15.29 -1.40 -1.62
CA ILE A 91 16.26 -0.54 -0.93
C ILE A 91 16.53 -1.06 0.48
N ILE A 92 15.47 -1.41 1.23
CA ILE A 92 15.59 -1.95 2.58
C ILE A 92 16.35 -3.29 2.55
N GLY A 93 16.08 -4.15 1.58
CA GLY A 93 16.80 -5.43 1.39
C GLY A 93 18.29 -5.23 1.19
N LEU A 94 18.69 -4.29 0.32
CA LEU A 94 20.09 -3.94 0.08
C LEU A 94 20.77 -3.38 1.34
N LEU A 95 20.02 -2.66 2.17
CA LEU A 95 20.53 -2.04 3.40
C LEU A 95 20.36 -2.93 4.65
N ALA A 96 19.68 -4.07 4.55
CA ALA A 96 19.19 -4.83 5.70
C ALA A 96 20.29 -5.25 6.68
N LYS A 97 21.48 -5.59 6.18
CA LYS A 97 22.66 -5.89 7.01
C LYS A 97 23.16 -4.64 7.73
N ARG A 98 23.27 -3.51 7.03
CA ARG A 98 23.81 -2.24 7.55
C ARG A 98 22.91 -1.63 8.62
N ILE A 99 21.59 -1.71 8.43
CA ILE A 99 20.61 -1.17 9.37
C ILE A 99 20.22 -2.19 10.47
N GLY A 100 20.78 -3.41 10.42
CA GLY A 100 20.62 -4.40 11.49
C GLY A 100 19.28 -5.14 11.51
N ILE A 101 18.60 -5.29 10.37
CA ILE A 101 17.32 -6.02 10.27
C ILE A 101 17.39 -7.28 9.39
N ALA A 102 18.58 -7.70 8.95
CA ALA A 102 18.74 -8.85 8.05
C ALA A 102 17.97 -10.11 8.49
N LYS A 103 17.96 -10.43 9.80
CA LYS A 103 17.22 -11.59 10.35
C LYS A 103 15.69 -11.45 10.33
N ARG A 104 15.18 -10.22 10.21
CA ARG A 104 13.75 -9.87 10.22
C ARG A 104 13.26 -9.36 8.87
N TYR A 105 14.15 -9.21 7.89
CA TYR A 105 13.81 -8.65 6.58
C TYR A 105 12.70 -9.45 5.89
N ALA A 106 12.79 -10.79 5.88
CA ALA A 106 11.75 -11.64 5.30
C ALA A 106 10.40 -11.46 6.02
N THR A 107 10.39 -11.50 7.36
CA THR A 107 9.18 -11.26 8.17
C THR A 107 8.59 -9.87 7.89
N TYR A 108 9.43 -8.85 7.76
CA TYR A 108 9.03 -7.49 7.42
C TYR A 108 8.37 -7.44 6.03
N VAL A 109 9.01 -7.98 4.99
CA VAL A 109 8.47 -7.98 3.63
C VAL A 109 7.12 -8.72 3.57
N ILE A 110 7.02 -9.90 4.18
CA ILE A 110 5.78 -10.68 4.20
C ILE A 110 4.67 -9.88 4.90
N ALA A 111 4.95 -9.31 6.07
CA ALA A 111 3.98 -8.51 6.82
C ALA A 111 3.52 -7.28 6.03
N ILE A 112 4.45 -6.54 5.42
CA ILE A 112 4.13 -5.33 4.64
C ILE A 112 3.35 -5.67 3.38
N ASN A 113 3.70 -6.72 2.64
CA ASN A 113 2.97 -7.12 1.45
C ASN A 113 1.50 -7.46 1.77
N TRP A 114 1.27 -8.34 2.73
CA TRP A 114 -0.09 -8.72 3.11
C TRP A 114 -0.85 -7.61 3.83
N GLY A 115 -0.14 -6.76 4.58
CA GLY A 115 -0.72 -5.58 5.21
C GLY A 115 -1.18 -4.53 4.19
N ASN A 116 -0.36 -4.23 3.19
CA ASN A 116 -0.71 -3.31 2.11
C ASN A 116 -1.90 -3.83 1.30
N ALA A 117 -1.93 -5.13 1.00
CA ALA A 117 -3.07 -5.74 0.33
C ALA A 117 -4.36 -5.64 1.16
N LEU A 118 -4.29 -5.92 2.47
CA LEU A 118 -5.43 -5.75 3.36
C LEU A 118 -5.91 -4.29 3.42
N LEU A 119 -4.97 -3.33 3.49
CA LEU A 119 -5.32 -1.90 3.44
C LEU A 119 -6.01 -1.54 2.13
N ALA A 120 -5.53 -2.00 0.97
CA ALA A 120 -6.19 -1.75 -0.31
C ALA A 120 -7.68 -2.19 -0.30
N TRP A 121 -7.97 -3.35 0.29
CA TRP A 121 -9.35 -3.81 0.51
C TRP A 121 -10.13 -2.94 1.51
N LEU A 122 -9.50 -2.47 2.58
CA LEU A 122 -10.14 -1.57 3.56
C LEU A 122 -10.51 -0.20 2.96
N PHE A 123 -9.77 0.28 1.97
CA PHE A 123 -10.09 1.52 1.26
C PHE A 123 -11.15 1.35 0.16
N THR A 124 -11.51 0.11 -0.19
CA THR A 124 -12.47 -0.17 -1.28
C THR A 124 -13.82 0.55 -1.10
N PRO A 125 -14.45 0.60 0.10
CA PRO A 125 -15.71 1.30 0.26
C PRO A 125 -15.62 2.79 -0.11
N ILE A 126 -14.50 3.46 0.20
CA ILE A 126 -14.25 4.87 -0.15
C ILE A 126 -14.16 5.00 -1.68
N THR A 127 -13.39 4.14 -2.32
CA THR A 127 -13.21 4.13 -3.78
C THR A 127 -14.54 3.89 -4.51
N LEU A 128 -15.37 2.96 -4.04
CA LEU A 128 -16.68 2.70 -4.64
C LEU A 128 -17.62 3.90 -4.49
N LEU A 129 -17.61 4.58 -3.33
CA LEU A 129 -18.38 5.81 -3.14
C LEU A 129 -17.96 6.90 -4.14
N GLN A 130 -16.66 7.06 -4.37
CA GLN A 130 -16.14 8.03 -5.34
C GLN A 130 -16.52 7.67 -6.79
N LEU A 131 -16.51 6.38 -7.15
CA LEU A 131 -16.88 5.91 -8.49
C LEU A 131 -18.37 6.06 -8.79
N PHE A 132 -19.24 5.66 -7.87
CA PHE A 132 -20.68 5.61 -8.12
C PHE A 132 -21.40 6.91 -7.75
N PHE A 133 -20.80 7.77 -6.94
CA PHE A 133 -21.40 9.02 -6.49
C PHE A 133 -20.43 10.22 -6.53
N PRO A 134 -19.85 10.53 -7.70
CA PRO A 134 -18.91 11.64 -7.83
C PRO A 134 -19.56 12.98 -7.46
N GLY A 135 -18.81 13.84 -6.75
CA GLY A 135 -19.21 15.22 -6.44
C GLY A 135 -20.36 15.38 -5.42
N ARG A 136 -20.86 14.30 -4.81
CA ARG A 136 -22.03 14.35 -3.91
C ARG A 136 -21.70 14.24 -2.42
N PHE A 137 -20.45 13.95 -2.04
CA PHE A 137 -20.10 13.64 -0.65
C PHE A 137 -18.78 14.28 -0.19
N ASP A 138 -18.84 15.47 0.41
CA ASP A 138 -17.73 16.01 1.22
C ASP A 138 -17.34 15.04 2.37
N VAL A 139 -18.31 14.23 2.81
CA VAL A 139 -18.12 13.15 3.78
C VAL A 139 -17.13 12.09 3.27
N ALA A 140 -17.10 11.79 1.96
CA ALA A 140 -16.16 10.80 1.41
C ALA A 140 -14.71 11.30 1.50
N THR A 141 -14.49 12.60 1.28
CA THR A 141 -13.18 13.24 1.46
C THR A 141 -12.76 13.19 2.92
N LEU A 142 -13.64 13.60 3.86
CA LEU A 142 -13.36 13.50 5.30
C LEU A 142 -13.05 12.06 5.71
N PHE A 143 -13.84 11.10 5.24
CA PHE A 143 -13.65 9.69 5.55
C PHE A 143 -12.33 9.15 4.97
N ALA A 144 -11.94 9.58 3.77
CA ALA A 144 -10.63 9.27 3.20
C ALA A 144 -9.47 9.84 4.05
N PHE A 145 -9.58 11.08 4.54
CA PHE A 145 -8.59 11.67 5.44
C PHE A 145 -8.48 10.91 6.77
N VAL A 146 -9.61 10.55 7.38
CA VAL A 146 -9.63 9.75 8.62
C VAL A 146 -9.01 8.37 8.37
N MET A 147 -9.41 7.70 7.29
CA MET A 147 -8.87 6.38 6.94
C MET A 147 -7.37 6.46 6.62
N PHE A 148 -6.91 7.54 5.99
CA PHE A 148 -5.49 7.79 5.77
C PHE A 148 -4.73 7.88 7.11
N GLY A 149 -5.22 8.69 8.07
CA GLY A 149 -4.65 8.76 9.41
C GLY A 149 -4.62 7.41 10.15
N ILE A 150 -5.72 6.65 10.06
CA ILE A 150 -5.80 5.28 10.62
C ILE A 150 -4.76 4.38 9.94
N SER A 151 -4.64 4.43 8.62
CA SER A 151 -3.71 3.60 7.86
C SER A 151 -2.25 3.84 8.29
N ILE A 152 -1.87 5.08 8.59
CA ILE A 152 -0.54 5.41 9.12
C ILE A 152 -0.31 4.71 10.46
N VAL A 153 -1.29 4.78 11.38
CA VAL A 153 -1.20 4.13 12.70
C VAL A 153 -1.12 2.61 12.56
N LEU A 154 -1.94 2.01 11.70
CA LEU A 154 -1.95 0.56 11.46
C LEU A 154 -0.64 0.08 10.82
N SER A 155 -0.13 0.79 9.82
CA SER A 155 1.14 0.48 9.15
C SER A 155 2.35 0.65 10.06
N TYR A 156 2.32 1.64 10.96
CA TYR A 156 3.34 1.78 12.00
C TYR A 156 3.33 0.59 12.96
N ARG A 157 2.15 0.21 13.48
CA ARG A 157 2.01 -0.94 14.38
C ARG A 157 2.43 -2.24 13.71
N LEU A 158 2.05 -2.45 12.46
CA LEU A 158 2.48 -3.57 11.63
C LEU A 158 4.02 -3.62 11.52
N THR A 159 4.64 -2.50 11.17
CA THR A 159 6.11 -2.37 11.07
C THR A 159 6.79 -2.65 12.41
N PHE A 160 6.27 -2.08 13.50
CA PHE A 160 6.79 -2.28 14.85
C PHE A 160 6.77 -3.75 15.27
N VAL A 161 5.64 -4.44 15.06
CA VAL A 161 5.50 -5.87 15.38
C VAL A 161 6.41 -6.72 14.48
N ALA A 162 6.51 -6.41 13.19
CA ALA A 162 7.35 -7.14 12.24
C ALA A 162 8.85 -7.06 12.57
N LEU A 163 9.32 -5.87 12.95
CA LEU A 163 10.73 -5.65 13.26
C LEU A 163 11.13 -6.20 14.63
N GLN A 164 10.19 -6.25 15.59
CA GLN A 164 10.47 -6.59 16.99
C GLN A 164 11.63 -5.78 17.60
N ARG A 165 11.68 -4.49 17.26
CA ARG A 165 12.67 -3.53 17.77
C ARG A 165 12.00 -2.50 18.69
N PRO A 166 12.75 -1.82 19.58
CA PRO A 166 12.22 -0.72 20.37
C PRO A 166 11.63 0.39 19.50
N HIS A 167 10.70 1.18 20.04
CA HIS A 167 10.08 2.31 19.33
C HIS A 167 11.10 3.33 18.83
N THR A 168 12.21 3.52 19.56
CA THR A 168 13.32 4.39 19.17
C THR A 168 13.99 3.98 17.86
N TYR A 169 13.84 2.73 17.43
CA TYR A 169 14.28 2.25 16.13
C TYR A 169 13.11 2.20 15.12
N ALA A 170 11.97 1.62 15.52
CA ALA A 170 10.87 1.36 14.61
C ALA A 170 10.18 2.63 14.10
N ALA A 171 10.05 3.66 14.94
CA ALA A 171 9.44 4.94 14.55
C ALA A 171 10.23 5.68 13.47
N PRO A 172 11.55 5.96 13.63
CA PRO A 172 12.32 6.60 12.56
C PRO A 172 12.43 5.70 11.32
N PHE A 173 12.56 4.38 11.48
CA PHE A 173 12.52 3.46 10.34
C PHE A 173 11.22 3.62 9.55
N PHE A 174 10.07 3.57 10.23
CA PHE A 174 8.76 3.73 9.59
C PHE A 174 8.62 5.11 8.95
N ALA A 175 9.02 6.18 9.64
CA ALA A 175 8.96 7.54 9.12
C ALA A 175 9.79 7.69 7.83
N CYS A 176 11.02 7.16 7.81
CA CYS A 176 11.87 7.20 6.61
C CYS A 176 11.23 6.44 5.44
N VAL A 177 10.69 5.24 5.68
CA VAL A 177 10.02 4.45 4.63
C VAL A 177 8.75 5.16 4.16
N PHE A 178 7.92 5.66 5.06
CA PHE A 178 6.68 6.34 4.74
C PHE A 178 6.92 7.63 3.95
N ILE A 179 7.75 8.54 4.46
CA ILE A 179 8.10 9.80 3.80
C ILE A 179 8.82 9.52 2.47
N GLY A 180 9.75 8.56 2.46
CA GLY A 180 10.45 8.14 1.24
C GLY A 180 9.50 7.59 0.18
N SER A 181 8.47 6.84 0.58
CA SER A 181 7.45 6.34 -0.33
C SER A 181 6.58 7.47 -0.88
N LEU A 182 6.17 8.44 -0.04
CA LEU A 182 5.45 9.63 -0.50
C LEU A 182 6.26 10.44 -1.52
N PHE A 183 7.55 10.66 -1.24
CA PHE A 183 8.45 11.34 -2.16
C PHE A 183 8.60 10.56 -3.47
N LEU A 184 8.79 9.24 -3.40
CA LEU A 184 8.90 8.40 -4.58
C LEU A 184 7.62 8.40 -5.42
N THR A 185 6.44 8.33 -4.79
CA THR A 185 5.15 8.46 -5.47
C THR A 185 5.08 9.78 -6.23
N ALA A 186 5.38 10.91 -5.57
CA ALA A 186 5.36 12.22 -6.20
C ALA A 186 6.38 12.33 -7.36
N LEU A 187 7.58 11.79 -7.19
CA LEU A 187 8.61 11.75 -8.22
C LEU A 187 8.16 10.92 -9.43
N LEU A 188 7.62 9.72 -9.21
CA LEU A 188 7.12 8.85 -10.29
C LEU A 188 5.93 9.48 -11.01
N GLN A 189 5.02 10.12 -10.29
CA GLN A 189 3.91 10.88 -10.88
C GLN A 189 4.44 12.00 -11.78
N GLN A 190 5.41 12.78 -11.32
CA GLN A 190 6.04 13.83 -12.12
C GLN A 190 6.74 13.27 -13.37
N LEU A 191 7.54 12.22 -13.22
CA LEU A 191 8.26 11.59 -14.34
C LEU A 191 7.33 10.98 -15.38
N LEU A 192 6.17 10.48 -14.96
CA LEU A 192 5.14 9.91 -15.84
C LEU A 192 4.12 10.96 -16.31
N GLY A 193 4.27 12.23 -15.92
CA GLY A 193 3.37 13.32 -16.32
C GLY A 193 1.97 13.25 -15.70
N ILE A 194 1.79 12.55 -14.59
CA ILE A 194 0.55 12.58 -13.80
C ILE A 194 0.64 13.79 -12.86
N SER A 195 0.22 14.97 -13.29
CA SER A 195 0.28 16.18 -12.47
C SER A 195 -1.04 16.46 -11.74
N PHE A 196 -0.95 17.21 -10.64
CA PHE A 196 -2.10 17.85 -9.98
C PHE A 196 -2.61 19.10 -10.73
N ASP A 197 -2.11 19.36 -11.94
CA ASP A 197 -2.51 20.51 -12.74
C ASP A 197 -3.88 20.22 -13.40
N PRO A 198 -4.95 20.94 -13.04
CA PRO A 198 -6.27 20.77 -13.65
C PRO A 198 -6.31 21.06 -15.16
N HIS A 199 -5.23 21.62 -15.70
CA HIS A 199 -5.08 21.95 -17.12
C HIS A 199 -4.19 20.98 -17.89
N ALA A 200 -3.60 19.97 -17.24
CA ALA A 200 -2.78 18.97 -17.93
C ALA A 200 -3.60 17.99 -18.77
N TYR A 201 -4.92 17.91 -18.53
CA TYR A 201 -5.87 16.99 -19.17
C TYR A 201 -7.25 17.65 -19.30
#